data_AF-A0AAF0U6D7-F1
#
_entry.id   AF-A0AAF0U6D7-F1
#
_cell.length_a   1.000
_cell.length_b   1.000
_cell.length_c   1.000
_cell.angle_alpha   90.00
_cell.angle_beta   90.00
_cell.angle_gamma   90.00
#
_symmetry.space_group_name_H-M   'P 1'
#
loop_
_entity.id
_entity.type
_entity.pdbx_description
1 polymer ?
#
loop_
_entity_poly.entity_id
_entity_poly.type
_entity_poly.pdbx_seq_one_letter_code
_entity_poly.pdbx_strand_id
1 'polypeptide(L)'
;MILATTSSTFATLGEMVTVLSIDGGGIKGIIPGIILEFLEEQLQELDNNTDARLADYFDIIGGTSTGGLLTAMISIPNENNRPIAAAKDIVPFYFQHGPKIFESSFDIKTDKPVIFTKSELANSPQLDAKMYDICYSTAAAPIYFPPHYFVTNTSNGDKYEFNLVDGAVAAGNPHGQHYLVLIQVGENLLKKPVSKDKPETYEEALKRFAKLLSDRKKLRANKASY
;
A
#
# COMPACT_ATOMS: atom_id res chain seq x y z
N MET A 1 12.81 -7.21 6.22
CA MET A 1 12.72 -7.64 7.64
C MET A 1 14.11 -8.00 8.12
N ILE A 2 14.74 -7.16 8.94
CA ILE A 2 16.05 -7.44 9.54
C ILE A 2 15.79 -7.79 11.00
N LEU A 3 16.11 -9.03 11.39
CA LEU A 3 16.22 -9.44 12.79
C LEU A 3 17.69 -9.33 13.17
N ALA A 4 18.07 -8.24 13.85
CA ALA A 4 19.38 -8.12 14.49
C ALA A 4 19.24 -8.58 15.95
N THR A 5 19.89 -9.68 16.31
CA THR A 5 19.94 -10.18 17.69
C THR A 5 21.29 -9.80 18.31
N THR A 6 21.32 -8.76 19.14
CA THR A 6 22.42 -8.51 20.07
C THR A 6 22.04 -9.06 21.44
N SER A 7 22.90 -9.92 21.98
CA SER A 7 22.75 -10.63 23.25
C SER A 7 22.76 -9.66 24.45
N SER A 8 21.60 -9.33 25.00
CA SER A 8 21.42 -9.10 26.44
C SER A 8 19.92 -8.99 26.72
N THR A 9 19.43 -9.77 27.70
CA THR A 9 18.02 -9.89 28.13
C THR A 9 17.05 -10.34 27.03
N PHE A 10 16.73 -11.64 26.96
CA PHE A 10 15.57 -12.11 26.20
C PHE A 10 14.31 -11.52 26.85
N ALA A 11 13.76 -10.45 26.27
CA ALA A 11 12.39 -10.04 26.58
C ALA A 11 11.49 -11.28 26.43
N THR A 12 10.66 -11.56 27.43
CA THR A 12 9.69 -12.64 27.29
C THR A 12 8.81 -12.34 26.08
N LEU A 13 8.30 -13.35 25.36
CA LEU A 13 7.52 -13.13 24.13
C LEU A 13 6.39 -12.09 24.34
N GLY A 14 5.78 -12.05 25.52
CA GLY A 14 4.76 -11.06 25.90
C GLY A 14 5.26 -9.62 26.08
N GLU A 15 6.57 -9.38 26.23
CA GLU A 15 7.19 -8.05 26.39
C GLU A 15 7.70 -7.47 25.06
N MET A 16 7.80 -8.27 24.01
CA MET A 16 8.23 -7.78 22.70
C MET A 16 7.27 -6.70 22.19
N VAL A 17 7.80 -5.67 21.52
CA VAL A 17 7.02 -4.66 20.81
C VAL A 17 6.83 -5.09 19.37
N THR A 18 5.60 -5.00 18.85
CA THR A 18 5.27 -5.38 17.47
C THR A 18 5.00 -4.15 16.62
N VAL A 19 5.71 -4.05 15.49
CA VAL A 19 5.63 -2.92 14.56
C VAL A 19 5.29 -3.43 13.17
N LEU A 20 4.25 -2.86 12.56
CA LEU A 20 3.90 -3.03 11.16
C LEU A 20 4.29 -1.76 10.39
N SER A 21 5.05 -1.92 9.31
CA SER A 21 5.42 -0.82 8.40
C SER A 21 4.96 -1.15 6.99
N ILE A 22 4.22 -0.23 6.37
CA ILE A 22 3.65 -0.39 5.03
C ILE A 22 4.25 0.67 4.10
N ASP A 23 5.01 0.21 3.11
CA ASP A 23 5.62 1.09 2.12
C ASP A 23 4.57 1.73 1.20
N GLY A 24 4.86 2.94 0.72
CA GLY A 24 4.07 3.60 -0.32
C GLY A 24 4.32 3.00 -1.70
N GLY A 25 3.38 3.20 -2.62
CA GLY A 25 3.55 2.70 -3.98
C GLY A 25 2.43 3.05 -4.97
N GLY A 26 1.56 4.00 -4.64
CA GLY A 26 0.36 4.28 -5.42
C GLY A 26 -0.53 3.04 -5.48
N ILE A 27 -1.07 2.76 -6.67
CA ILE A 27 -1.93 1.59 -6.92
C ILE A 27 -1.26 0.24 -6.59
N LYS A 28 0.08 0.17 -6.51
CA LYS A 28 0.80 -1.03 -6.06
C LYS A 28 0.53 -1.38 -4.60
N GLY A 29 -0.15 -0.52 -3.84
CA GLY A 29 -0.68 -0.83 -2.51
C GLY A 29 -1.61 -2.05 -2.48
N ILE A 30 -2.12 -2.51 -3.64
CA ILE A 30 -2.79 -3.82 -3.77
C ILE A 30 -1.88 -4.97 -3.32
N ILE A 31 -0.58 -4.93 -3.64
CA ILE A 31 0.37 -6.01 -3.29
C ILE A 31 0.48 -6.18 -1.77
N PRO A 32 0.83 -5.16 -0.97
CA PRO A 32 0.81 -5.31 0.48
C PRO A 32 -0.62 -5.58 1.00
N GLY A 33 -1.67 -5.10 0.33
CA GLY A 33 -3.06 -5.46 0.65
C GLY A 33 -3.31 -6.96 0.69
N ILE A 34 -2.88 -7.70 -0.34
CA ILE A 34 -2.97 -9.17 -0.40
C ILE A 34 -2.19 -9.85 0.73
N ILE A 35 -1.00 -9.33 1.05
CA ILE A 35 -0.18 -9.88 2.14
C ILE A 35 -0.83 -9.66 3.51
N LEU A 36 -1.42 -8.47 3.72
CA LEU A 36 -2.12 -8.12 4.94
C LEU A 36 -3.42 -8.90 5.11
N GLU A 37 -4.17 -9.10 4.02
CA GLU A 37 -5.36 -9.96 3.98
C GLU A 37 -5.02 -11.37 4.43
N PHE A 38 -4.02 -11.99 3.80
CA PHE A 38 -3.55 -13.32 4.18
C PHE A 38 -3.11 -13.39 5.66
N LEU A 39 -2.35 -12.40 6.14
CA LEU A 39 -1.90 -12.38 7.53
C LEU A 39 -3.09 -12.27 8.51
N GLU A 40 -4.05 -11.41 8.22
CA GLU A 40 -5.23 -11.22 9.06
C GLU A 40 -6.11 -12.48 9.09
N GLU A 41 -6.29 -13.17 7.96
CA GLU A 41 -6.99 -14.45 7.89
C GLU A 41 -6.32 -15.51 8.77
N GLN A 42 -4.99 -15.65 8.70
CA GLN A 42 -4.27 -16.61 9.54
C GLN A 42 -4.41 -16.28 11.04
N LEU A 43 -4.48 -14.99 11.41
CA LEU A 43 -4.72 -14.58 12.79
C LEU A 43 -6.15 -14.90 13.25
N GLN A 44 -7.15 -14.66 12.39
CA GLN A 44 -8.55 -14.98 12.65
C GLN A 44 -8.75 -16.50 12.85
N GLU A 45 -8.11 -17.32 12.03
CA GLU A 45 -8.11 -18.79 12.16
C GLU A 45 -7.44 -19.26 13.46
N LEU A 46 -6.23 -18.77 13.75
CA LEU A 46 -5.45 -19.18 14.93
C LEU A 46 -6.08 -18.79 16.27
N ASP A 47 -6.85 -17.70 16.30
CA ASP A 47 -7.56 -17.23 17.48
C ASP A 47 -9.04 -17.62 17.50
N ASN A 48 -9.52 -18.33 16.47
CA ASN A 48 -10.93 -18.69 16.27
C ASN A 48 -11.85 -17.47 16.46
N ASN A 49 -11.45 -16.33 15.88
CA ASN A 49 -12.12 -15.05 16.02
C ASN A 49 -12.15 -14.32 14.68
N THR A 50 -13.29 -14.35 14.00
CA THR A 50 -13.50 -13.68 12.71
C THR A 50 -13.50 -12.16 12.82
N ASP A 51 -13.66 -11.60 14.02
CA ASP A 51 -13.54 -10.16 14.25
C ASP A 51 -12.11 -9.73 14.62
N ALA A 52 -11.14 -10.65 14.68
CA ALA A 52 -9.75 -10.26 14.90
C ALA A 52 -9.26 -9.34 13.77
N ARG A 53 -8.54 -8.27 14.15
CA ARG A 53 -7.97 -7.28 13.23
C ARG A 53 -6.49 -7.11 13.48
N LEU A 54 -5.73 -6.70 12.45
CA LEU A 54 -4.29 -6.41 12.56
C LEU A 54 -3.96 -5.47 13.73
N ALA A 55 -4.79 -4.45 13.98
CA ALA A 55 -4.64 -3.52 15.10
C ALA A 55 -4.66 -4.19 16.49
N ASP A 56 -5.20 -5.41 16.62
CA ASP A 56 -5.19 -6.14 17.90
C ASP A 56 -3.84 -6.80 18.22
N TYR A 57 -2.94 -6.91 17.22
CA TYR A 57 -1.68 -7.65 17.33
C TYR A 57 -0.45 -6.76 17.21
N PHE A 58 -0.58 -5.61 16.55
CA PHE A 58 0.49 -4.63 16.35
C PHE A 58 0.36 -3.47 17.33
N ASP A 59 1.42 -3.18 18.10
CA ASP A 59 1.44 -2.01 18.98
C ASP A 59 1.57 -0.71 18.19
N ILE A 60 2.27 -0.78 17.06
CA ILE A 60 2.55 0.36 16.18
C ILE A 60 2.27 -0.07 14.73
N ILE A 61 1.47 0.72 14.02
CA ILE A 61 1.26 0.59 12.58
C ILE A 61 1.65 1.92 11.95
N GLY A 62 2.55 1.87 10.98
CA GLY A 62 2.97 3.04 10.22
C GLY A 62 2.98 2.76 8.73
N GLY A 63 2.78 3.80 7.93
CA GLY A 63 2.93 3.69 6.49
C GLY A 63 3.08 5.04 5.81
N THR A 64 3.68 5.04 4.62
CA THR A 64 3.96 6.26 3.85
C THR A 64 3.09 6.29 2.59
N SER A 65 2.54 7.46 2.23
CA SER A 65 1.66 7.62 1.06
C SER A 65 0.49 6.63 1.08
N THR A 66 0.32 5.76 0.09
CA THR A 66 -0.72 4.73 0.10
C THR A 66 -0.61 3.76 1.27
N GLY A 67 0.59 3.50 1.79
CA GLY A 67 0.75 2.75 3.04
C GLY A 67 0.16 3.48 4.25
N GLY A 68 0.17 4.82 4.24
CA GLY A 68 -0.49 5.65 5.26
C GLY A 68 -2.02 5.59 5.15
N LEU A 69 -2.56 5.57 3.93
CA LEU A 69 -3.98 5.34 3.68
C LEU A 69 -4.42 3.96 4.20
N LEU A 70 -3.65 2.91 3.89
CA LEU A 70 -3.91 1.56 4.42
C LEU A 70 -3.84 1.52 5.94
N THR A 71 -2.83 2.17 6.52
CA THR A 71 -2.69 2.32 7.97
C THR A 71 -3.94 2.94 8.57
N ALA A 72 -4.46 4.04 7.99
CA ALA A 72 -5.68 4.69 8.45
C ALA A 72 -6.90 3.75 8.38
N MET A 73 -7.08 3.03 7.27
CA MET A 73 -8.17 2.06 7.11
C MET A 73 -8.20 0.99 8.20
N ILE A 74 -7.03 0.45 8.57
CA ILE A 74 -6.93 -0.67 9.53
C ILE A 74 -6.72 -0.23 10.99
N SER A 75 -6.68 1.09 11.28
CA SER A 75 -6.42 1.60 12.63
C SER A 75 -7.44 2.62 13.14
N ILE A 76 -8.14 3.35 12.26
CA ILE A 76 -9.17 4.32 12.68
C ILE A 76 -10.34 3.54 13.29
N PRO A 77 -10.81 3.88 14.50
CA PRO A 77 -11.95 3.23 15.11
C PRO A 77 -13.27 3.68 14.46
N ASN A 78 -14.20 2.74 14.30
CA ASN A 78 -15.60 2.96 13.98
C ASN A 78 -16.43 3.19 15.27
N GLU A 79 -17.75 3.28 15.13
CA GLU A 79 -18.67 3.49 16.26
C GLU A 79 -18.59 2.41 17.35
N ASN A 80 -18.13 1.20 17.00
CA ASN A 80 -17.92 0.08 17.92
C ASN A 80 -16.49 0.01 18.48
N ASN A 81 -15.69 1.06 18.29
CA ASN A 81 -14.27 1.11 18.68
C ASN A 81 -13.41 -0.03 18.06
N ARG A 82 -13.79 -0.49 16.86
CA ARG A 82 -13.04 -1.45 16.04
C ARG A 82 -12.52 -0.75 14.78
N PRO A 83 -11.43 -1.23 14.14
CA PRO A 83 -10.99 -0.68 12.86
C PRO A 83 -12.12 -0.54 11.83
N ILE A 84 -12.16 0.58 11.11
CA ILE A 84 -13.18 0.88 10.08
C ILE A 84 -13.16 -0.12 8.91
N ALA A 85 -12.02 -0.76 8.64
CA ALA A 85 -11.87 -1.75 7.59
C ALA A 85 -11.10 -3.00 8.08
N ALA A 86 -11.44 -4.16 7.54
CA ALA A 86 -10.62 -5.36 7.60
C ALA A 86 -9.57 -5.33 6.46
N ALA A 87 -8.52 -6.15 6.58
CA ALA A 87 -7.48 -6.22 5.56
C ALA A 87 -8.02 -6.69 4.20
N LYS A 88 -9.00 -7.59 4.19
CA LYS A 88 -9.70 -8.05 2.97
C LYS A 88 -10.46 -6.93 2.22
N ASP A 89 -10.77 -5.82 2.89
CA ASP A 89 -11.48 -4.70 2.28
C ASP A 89 -10.54 -3.76 1.50
N ILE A 90 -9.21 -3.94 1.65
CA ILE A 90 -8.19 -3.10 1.00
C ILE A 90 -8.24 -3.23 -0.52
N VAL A 91 -8.29 -4.46 -1.05
CA VAL A 91 -8.31 -4.68 -2.50
C VAL A 91 -9.61 -4.14 -3.13
N PRO A 92 -10.81 -4.45 -2.61
CA PRO A 92 -12.05 -3.82 -3.06
C PRO A 92 -12.00 -2.28 -3.04
N PHE A 93 -11.40 -1.69 -1.99
CA PHE A 93 -11.22 -0.24 -1.90
C PHE A 93 -10.40 0.32 -3.08
N TYR A 94 -9.30 -0.33 -3.46
CA TYR A 94 -8.53 0.06 -4.64
C TYR A 94 -9.31 -0.12 -5.95
N PHE A 95 -10.14 -1.16 -6.08
CA PHE A 95 -10.98 -1.32 -7.28
C PHE A 95 -12.03 -0.21 -7.39
N GLN A 96 -12.65 0.16 -6.27
CA GLN A 96 -13.72 1.13 -6.24
C GLN A 96 -13.24 2.58 -6.32
N HIS A 97 -12.17 2.90 -5.59
CA HIS A 97 -11.69 4.27 -5.42
C HIS A 97 -10.34 4.51 -6.10
N GLY A 98 -9.59 3.47 -6.44
CA GLY A 98 -8.27 3.59 -7.06
C GLY A 98 -8.25 4.42 -8.35
N PRO A 99 -9.24 4.34 -9.26
CA PRO A 99 -9.28 5.23 -10.41
C PRO A 99 -9.27 6.70 -9.98
N LYS A 100 -10.13 7.08 -9.02
CA LYS A 100 -10.22 8.44 -8.49
C LYS A 100 -9.00 8.88 -7.67
N ILE A 101 -8.38 7.94 -6.94
CA ILE A 101 -7.25 8.23 -6.05
C ILE A 101 -5.92 8.30 -6.82
N PHE A 102 -5.75 7.48 -7.86
CA PHE A 102 -4.52 7.37 -8.65
C PHE A 102 -4.69 7.89 -10.07
N GLU A 103 -5.63 8.82 -10.22
CA GLU A 103 -5.98 9.37 -11.50
C GLU A 103 -4.79 10.18 -12.05
N SER A 104 -4.46 9.92 -13.31
CA SER A 104 -3.40 10.59 -14.04
C SER A 104 -3.72 12.05 -14.23
N SER A 105 -2.80 12.97 -13.93
CA SER A 105 -2.96 14.41 -14.18
C SER A 105 -3.59 14.70 -15.55
N PHE A 106 -4.59 15.57 -15.60
CA PHE A 106 -5.30 15.91 -16.83
C PHE A 106 -4.71 17.17 -17.45
N ASP A 107 -4.30 17.09 -18.72
CA ASP A 107 -3.80 18.26 -19.42
C ASP A 107 -4.95 19.05 -20.04
N ILE A 108 -5.22 20.22 -19.48
CA ILE A 108 -6.33 21.11 -19.90
C ILE A 108 -6.09 21.76 -21.26
N LYS A 109 -4.84 21.81 -21.75
CA LYS A 109 -4.50 22.40 -23.05
C LYS A 109 -4.72 21.39 -24.17
N THR A 110 -4.38 20.13 -23.93
CA THR A 110 -4.51 19.05 -24.92
C THR A 110 -5.80 18.23 -24.77
N ASP A 111 -6.58 18.49 -23.72
CA ASP A 111 -7.84 17.82 -23.38
C ASP A 111 -7.68 16.30 -23.22
N LYS A 112 -6.58 15.87 -22.57
CA LYS A 112 -6.19 14.45 -22.45
C LYS A 112 -5.60 14.11 -21.09
N PRO A 113 -5.81 12.88 -20.59
CA PRO A 113 -5.06 12.37 -19.45
C PRO A 113 -3.58 12.23 -19.78
N VAL A 114 -2.72 12.60 -18.84
CA VAL A 114 -1.26 12.46 -18.90
C VAL A 114 -0.80 11.52 -17.81
N ILE A 115 -0.35 10.34 -18.20
CA ILE A 115 0.17 9.31 -17.29
C ILE A 115 1.70 9.38 -17.29
N PHE A 116 2.30 9.55 -16.12
CA PHE A 116 3.75 9.51 -15.95
C PHE A 116 4.20 8.10 -15.55
N THR A 117 4.77 7.35 -16.49
CA THR A 117 5.27 5.99 -16.22
C THR A 117 6.68 5.76 -16.78
N LYS A 118 7.50 4.98 -16.07
CA LYS A 118 8.85 4.61 -16.55
C LYS A 118 8.81 3.73 -17.82
N SER A 119 7.74 2.95 -18.01
CA SER A 119 7.56 2.08 -19.17
C SER A 119 7.37 2.85 -20.47
N GLU A 120 6.77 4.05 -20.42
CA GLU A 120 6.48 4.84 -21.61
C GLU A 120 7.66 5.73 -22.04
N LEU A 121 8.67 5.93 -21.18
CA LEU A 121 9.83 6.78 -21.47
C LEU A 121 10.63 6.32 -22.70
N ALA A 122 10.60 5.04 -23.01
CA ALA A 122 11.27 4.50 -24.21
C ALA A 122 10.67 5.05 -25.51
N ASN A 123 9.36 5.30 -25.53
CA ASN A 123 8.64 5.79 -26.72
C ASN A 123 8.34 7.30 -26.64
N SER A 124 8.22 7.84 -25.43
CA SER A 124 7.85 9.23 -25.15
C SER A 124 8.80 9.85 -24.11
N PRO A 125 10.03 10.22 -24.49
CA PRO A 125 11.02 10.79 -23.58
C PRO A 125 10.57 12.06 -22.87
N GLN A 126 9.67 12.84 -23.49
CA GLN A 126 9.07 14.04 -22.90
C GLN A 126 8.28 13.78 -21.62
N LEU A 127 7.90 12.53 -21.33
CA LEU A 127 7.26 12.15 -20.08
C LEU A 127 8.26 11.97 -18.91
N ASP A 128 9.57 12.15 -19.12
CA ASP A 128 10.57 12.16 -18.05
C ASP A 128 10.56 13.50 -17.28
N ALA A 129 9.41 13.79 -16.67
CA ALA A 129 9.19 14.99 -15.87
C ALA A 129 9.82 14.85 -14.48
N LYS A 130 10.14 15.99 -13.86
CA LYS A 130 10.68 15.98 -12.50
C LYS A 130 9.59 15.53 -11.52
N MET A 131 10.00 14.76 -10.52
CA MET A 131 9.06 14.16 -9.57
C MET A 131 8.16 15.19 -8.87
N TYR A 132 8.69 16.36 -8.51
CA TYR A 132 7.87 17.39 -7.85
C TYR A 132 6.82 18.00 -8.79
N ASP A 133 7.10 18.10 -10.09
CA ASP A 133 6.13 18.58 -11.09
C ASP A 133 4.98 17.58 -11.23
N ILE A 134 5.29 16.29 -11.26
CA ILE A 134 4.31 15.20 -11.28
C ILE A 134 3.46 15.23 -10.00
N CYS A 135 4.11 15.29 -8.84
CA CYS A 135 3.42 15.29 -7.53
C CYS A 135 2.51 16.50 -7.33
N TYR A 136 2.94 17.69 -7.78
CA TYR A 136 2.08 18.87 -7.70
C TYR A 136 0.90 18.75 -8.67
N SER A 137 1.15 18.31 -9.91
CA SER A 137 0.11 18.16 -10.94
C SER A 137 -1.00 17.19 -10.55
N THR A 138 -0.64 16.03 -9.97
CA THR A 138 -1.64 15.04 -9.52
C THR A 138 -2.47 15.51 -8.33
N ALA A 139 -2.02 16.53 -7.60
CA ALA A 139 -2.72 17.10 -6.45
C ALA A 139 -3.40 18.44 -6.78
N ALA A 140 -3.27 18.95 -8.01
CA ALA A 140 -3.75 20.26 -8.44
C ALA A 140 -5.27 20.25 -8.69
N ALA A 141 -6.05 19.96 -7.66
CA ALA A 141 -7.50 19.83 -7.74
C ALA A 141 -8.14 21.17 -8.12
N PRO A 142 -8.94 21.23 -9.20
CA PRO A 142 -9.70 22.43 -9.54
C PRO A 142 -10.49 22.92 -8.33
N ILE A 143 -10.58 24.24 -8.15
CA ILE A 143 -11.14 24.95 -6.97
C ILE A 143 -10.16 25.09 -5.79
N TYR A 144 -9.29 24.09 -5.54
CA TYR A 144 -8.38 24.11 -4.38
C TYR A 144 -6.98 24.61 -4.70
N PHE A 145 -6.45 24.22 -5.86
CA PHE A 145 -5.09 24.54 -6.29
C PHE A 145 -5.10 25.03 -7.75
N PRO A 146 -4.20 25.97 -8.11
CA PRO A 146 -4.06 26.41 -9.49
C PRO A 146 -3.52 25.25 -10.37
N PRO A 147 -3.89 25.19 -11.66
CA PRO A 147 -3.28 24.27 -12.62
C PRO A 147 -1.75 24.41 -12.64
N HIS A 148 -1.05 23.30 -12.80
CA HIS A 148 0.41 23.25 -12.84
C HIS A 148 0.93 23.34 -14.26
N TYR A 149 1.80 24.31 -14.52
CA TYR A 149 2.50 24.44 -15.80
C TYR A 149 3.97 24.10 -15.65
N PHE A 150 4.47 23.24 -16.53
CA PHE A 150 5.91 22.99 -16.66
C PHE A 150 6.26 22.51 -18.07
N VAL A 151 7.57 22.41 -18.34
CA VAL A 151 8.11 22.10 -19.67
C VAL A 151 9.18 21.01 -19.56
N THR A 152 9.14 20.04 -20.45
CA THR A 152 10.20 19.04 -20.68
C THR A 152 10.72 19.15 -22.12
N ASN A 153 11.61 18.24 -22.53
CA ASN A 153 12.15 18.18 -23.87
C ASN A 153 11.75 16.88 -24.57
N THR A 154 11.45 16.94 -25.86
CA THR A 154 11.29 15.76 -26.72
C THR A 154 12.65 15.17 -27.08
N SER A 155 12.65 14.00 -27.73
CA SER A 155 13.87 13.38 -28.27
C SER A 155 14.64 14.28 -29.25
N ASN A 156 13.95 15.21 -29.90
CA ASN A 156 14.55 16.13 -30.87
C ASN A 156 15.07 17.42 -30.21
N GLY A 157 14.91 17.56 -28.89
CA GLY A 157 15.28 18.76 -28.13
C GLY A 157 14.22 19.86 -28.14
N ASP A 158 13.07 19.63 -28.77
CA ASP A 158 11.95 20.59 -28.76
C ASP A 158 11.28 20.63 -27.39
N LYS A 159 10.76 21.80 -27.02
CA LYS A 159 10.01 21.97 -25.76
C LYS A 159 8.66 21.27 -25.83
N TYR A 160 8.33 20.51 -24.81
CA TYR A 160 7.01 19.91 -24.60
C TYR A 160 6.37 20.51 -23.36
N GLU A 161 5.20 21.12 -23.51
CA GLU A 161 4.52 21.83 -22.44
C GLU A 161 3.44 20.96 -21.81
N PHE A 162 3.31 21.06 -20.49
CA PHE A 162 2.28 20.42 -19.69
C PHE A 162 1.45 21.49 -18.97
N ASN A 163 0.12 21.38 -19.05
CA ASN A 163 -0.84 22.26 -18.37
C ASN A 163 -1.78 21.39 -17.56
N LEU A 164 -1.33 20.93 -16.40
CA LEU A 164 -1.93 19.81 -15.71
C LEU A 164 -2.82 20.26 -14.55
N VAL A 165 -3.96 19.61 -14.42
CA VAL A 165 -4.78 19.63 -13.21
C VAL A 165 -4.85 18.21 -12.64
N ASP A 166 -5.44 18.10 -11.45
CA ASP A 166 -5.73 16.81 -10.83
C ASP A 166 -6.40 15.87 -11.83
N GLY A 167 -5.94 14.63 -11.82
CA GLY A 167 -6.42 13.61 -12.72
C GLY A 167 -7.90 13.30 -12.57
N ALA A 168 -8.52 13.66 -11.44
CA ALA A 168 -9.95 13.61 -11.14
C ALA A 168 -10.86 14.15 -12.28
N VAL A 169 -10.32 15.02 -13.13
CA VAL A 169 -11.01 15.62 -14.29
C VAL A 169 -11.12 14.64 -15.47
N ALA A 170 -10.27 13.62 -15.54
CA ALA A 170 -10.10 12.73 -16.68
C ALA A 170 -10.93 11.44 -16.63
N ALA A 171 -11.75 11.22 -15.59
CA ALA A 171 -12.42 9.94 -15.29
C ALA A 171 -13.38 9.41 -16.39
N GLY A 172 -12.79 8.82 -17.44
CA GLY A 172 -13.41 8.05 -18.53
C GLY A 172 -12.78 6.66 -18.65
N ASN A 173 -12.76 5.92 -17.53
CA ASN A 173 -12.54 4.48 -17.28
C ASN A 173 -11.99 3.53 -18.40
N PRO A 174 -10.71 3.11 -18.29
CA PRO A 174 -10.28 1.76 -18.70
C PRO A 174 -9.37 1.00 -17.68
N HIS A 175 -9.46 1.28 -16.37
CA HIS A 175 -8.40 0.91 -15.40
C HIS A 175 -8.45 -0.50 -14.77
N GLY A 176 -9.56 -1.24 -14.88
CA GLY A 176 -9.78 -2.48 -14.11
C GLY A 176 -8.84 -3.66 -14.43
N GLN A 177 -8.32 -3.76 -15.65
CA GLN A 177 -7.46 -4.89 -16.07
C GLN A 177 -6.06 -4.86 -15.43
N HIS A 178 -5.53 -3.67 -15.10
CA HIS A 178 -4.22 -3.52 -14.49
C HIS A 178 -4.17 -4.02 -13.05
N TYR A 179 -5.31 -4.02 -12.35
CA TYR A 179 -5.37 -4.40 -10.93
C TYR A 179 -5.26 -5.92 -10.76
N LEU A 180 -5.77 -6.69 -11.71
CA LEU A 180 -5.66 -8.16 -11.72
C LEU A 180 -4.19 -8.61 -11.79
N VAL A 181 -3.35 -7.90 -12.55
CA VAL A 181 -1.91 -8.17 -12.60
C VAL A 181 -1.26 -7.96 -11.24
N LEU A 182 -1.65 -6.91 -10.50
CA LEU A 182 -1.12 -6.62 -9.18
C LEU A 182 -1.58 -7.63 -8.12
N ILE A 183 -2.83 -8.10 -8.21
CA ILE A 183 -3.32 -9.22 -7.39
C ILE A 183 -2.47 -10.46 -7.66
N GLN A 184 -2.29 -10.83 -8.92
CA GLN A 184 -1.52 -12.02 -9.30
C GLN A 184 -0.07 -11.93 -8.82
N VAL A 185 0.54 -10.74 -8.87
CA VAL A 185 1.88 -10.50 -8.30
C VAL A 185 1.88 -10.72 -6.78
N GLY A 186 0.89 -10.21 -6.06
CA GLY A 186 0.74 -10.45 -4.61
C GLY A 186 0.62 -11.93 -4.26
N GLU A 187 -0.26 -12.65 -4.96
CA GLU A 187 -0.43 -14.11 -4.77
C GLU A 187 0.84 -14.90 -5.11
N ASN A 188 1.54 -14.51 -6.17
CA ASN A 188 2.79 -15.17 -6.57
C ASN A 188 3.92 -14.89 -5.57
N LEU A 189 3.91 -13.72 -4.92
CA LEU A 189 4.87 -13.40 -3.86
C LEU A 189 4.68 -14.34 -2.67
N LEU A 190 3.45 -14.64 -2.26
CA LEU A 190 3.19 -15.59 -1.16
C LEU A 190 3.83 -16.96 -1.43
N LYS A 191 3.78 -17.45 -2.67
CA LYS A 191 4.33 -18.75 -3.08
C LYS A 191 5.84 -18.75 -3.31
N LYS A 192 6.47 -17.58 -3.32
CA LYS A 192 7.90 -17.44 -3.62
C LYS A 192 8.75 -17.83 -2.40
N PRO A 193 9.92 -18.48 -2.56
CA PRO A 193 10.85 -18.69 -1.46
C PRO A 193 11.37 -17.36 -0.91
N VAL A 194 11.51 -17.29 0.42
CA VAL A 194 11.99 -16.09 1.13
C VAL A 194 13.46 -15.81 0.82
N SER A 195 14.27 -16.84 0.59
CA SER A 195 15.67 -16.72 0.20
C SER A 195 16.04 -17.80 -0.82
N LYS A 196 17.08 -17.57 -1.63
CA LYS A 196 17.62 -18.58 -2.54
C LYS A 196 18.08 -19.85 -1.81
N ASP A 197 18.51 -19.68 -0.56
CA ASP A 197 19.11 -20.75 0.25
C ASP A 197 18.11 -21.40 1.22
N LYS A 198 16.88 -20.89 1.31
CA LYS A 198 15.83 -21.41 2.20
C LYS A 198 14.57 -21.72 1.40
N PRO A 199 14.08 -22.97 1.43
CA PRO A 199 12.89 -23.35 0.67
C PRO A 199 11.59 -22.76 1.26
N GLU A 200 11.61 -22.24 2.50
CA GLU A 200 10.45 -21.61 3.14
C GLU A 200 9.88 -20.49 2.24
N THR A 201 8.60 -20.59 1.93
CA THR A 201 7.84 -19.60 1.17
C THR A 201 7.42 -18.42 2.05
N TYR A 202 7.05 -17.29 1.44
CA TYR A 202 6.49 -16.16 2.19
C TYR A 202 5.20 -16.55 2.91
N GLU A 203 4.38 -17.43 2.34
CA GLU A 203 3.18 -17.96 2.96
C GLU A 203 3.49 -18.69 4.27
N GLU A 204 4.44 -19.63 4.24
CA GLU A 204 4.87 -20.39 5.44
C GLU A 204 5.49 -19.47 6.49
N ALA A 205 6.30 -18.50 6.07
CA ALA A 205 6.90 -17.51 6.95
C ALA A 205 5.83 -16.63 7.62
N LEU A 206 4.81 -16.21 6.88
CA LEU A 206 3.69 -15.41 7.40
C LEU A 206 2.82 -16.23 8.36
N LYS A 207 2.54 -17.50 8.07
CA LYS A 207 1.84 -18.42 8.99
C LYS A 207 2.58 -18.55 10.32
N ARG A 208 3.90 -18.76 10.25
CA ARG A 208 4.77 -18.82 11.44
C ARG A 208 4.77 -17.50 12.21
N PHE A 209 4.77 -16.38 11.50
CA PHE A 209 4.71 -15.06 12.12
C PHE A 209 3.34 -14.77 12.77
N ALA A 210 2.25 -15.15 12.12
CA ALA A 210 0.89 -15.05 12.66
C ALA A 210 0.77 -15.83 13.98
N LYS A 211 1.34 -17.05 14.03
CA LYS A 211 1.41 -17.85 15.27
C LYS A 211 2.16 -17.11 16.39
N LEU A 212 3.29 -16.49 16.07
CA LEU A 212 4.07 -15.71 17.03
C LEU A 212 3.26 -14.52 17.58
N LEU A 213 2.53 -13.81 16.73
CA LEU A 213 1.67 -12.70 17.12
C LEU A 213 0.50 -13.14 18.01
N SER A 214 -0.18 -14.24 17.64
CA SER A 214 -1.28 -14.84 18.42
C SER A 214 -0.80 -15.28 19.81
N ASP A 215 0.33 -16.00 19.89
CA ASP A 215 0.88 -16.47 21.16
C ASP A 215 1.28 -15.31 22.07
N ARG A 216 1.90 -14.28 21.49
CA ARG A 216 2.24 -13.06 22.20
C ARG A 216 1.01 -12.36 22.78
N LYS A 217 -0.06 -12.20 21.98
CA LYS A 217 -1.32 -11.58 22.43
C LYS A 217 -1.93 -12.33 23.61
N LYS A 218 -1.98 -13.67 23.54
CA LYS A 218 -2.47 -14.55 24.62
C LYS A 218 -1.63 -14.41 25.89
N LEU A 219 -0.30 -14.37 25.78
CA LEU A 219 0.58 -14.16 26.93
C LEU A 219 0.39 -12.79 27.60
N ARG A 220 0.14 -11.72 26.84
CA ARG A 220 -0.15 -10.39 27.39
C ARG A 220 -1.50 -10.35 28.12
N ALA A 221 -2.55 -10.93 27.55
CA ALA A 221 -3.86 -11.01 28.18
C ALA A 221 -3.80 -11.73 29.54
N ASN A 222 -3.03 -12.81 29.62
CA ASN A 222 -2.83 -13.56 30.86
C ASN A 222 -2.07 -12.75 31.92
N LYS A 223 -1.10 -11.90 31.53
CA LYS A 223 -0.39 -11.01 32.47
C LYS A 223 -1.27 -9.86 32.98
N ALA A 224 -2.19 -9.34 32.18
CA ALA A 224 -3.09 -8.25 32.58
C ALA A 224 -4.24 -8.70 33.51
N SER A 225 -4.39 -10.02 33.72
CA SER A 225 -5.45 -10.62 34.53
C SER A 225 -5.05 -10.85 36.00
N TYR A 226 -3.85 -10.41 36.39
CA TYR A 226 -3.31 -10.41 37.76
C TYR A 226 -3.11 -8.98 38.26
#